data_AF-A0A088F1P4-F1
#
_entry.id   AF-A0A088F1P4-F1
#
_cell.length_a   1.000
_cell.length_b   1.000
_cell.length_c   1.000
_cell.angle_alpha   90.00
_cell.angle_beta   90.00
_cell.angle_gamma   90.00
#
_symmetry.space_group_name_H-M   'P 1'
#
loop_
_entity.id
_entity.type
_entity.pdbx_description
1 polymer ?
#
loop_
_entity_poly.entity_id
_entity_poly.type
_entity_poly.pdbx_seq_one_letter_code
_entity_poly.pdbx_strand_id
1 'polypeptide(L)'
;METKINNILYSDGLFLKYQYADFKHEELDILFNSHSVAKKTIDIFCPICKKESVFSPICETGNYVFEQTYKNSQLGNDNPFGLNNFKESKKHWLSNLNIIVREFECSREKSNSQHNFVVAFKFYDSHFVKIAQYPSVADLTNRHLSKYKKLDNDIFLELSKGQGLFSHSVGIGSFVYLRRIIENHIVKPELKKLISQEKITEEDLSKKDFKEKLNLLRGEISDFLVENKKIYSVLSKGIHELSEYECLIMYPIIEKCIEIILDEQIELKEKLKKKEQVAKQLNELQ
;
A
#
# COMPACT_ATOMS: atom_id res chain seq x y z
N MET A 1 -10.67 -1.82 -19.98
CA MET A 1 -9.32 -1.85 -20.56
C MET A 1 -8.35 -1.05 -19.70
N GLU A 2 -8.68 0.20 -19.34
CA GLU A 2 -7.82 1.04 -18.47
C GLU A 2 -7.57 0.46 -17.07
N THR A 3 -8.57 -0.17 -16.46
CA THR A 3 -8.49 -0.70 -15.08
C THR A 3 -7.44 -1.80 -14.94
N LYS A 4 -7.31 -2.70 -15.92
CA LYS A 4 -6.36 -3.83 -15.85
C LYS A 4 -4.91 -3.35 -15.87
N ILE A 5 -4.59 -2.39 -16.75
CA ILE A 5 -3.22 -1.85 -16.87
C ILE A 5 -2.85 -1.00 -15.66
N ASN A 6 -3.79 -0.21 -15.18
CA ASN A 6 -3.63 0.60 -13.98
C ASN A 6 -3.37 -0.27 -12.75
N ASN A 7 -4.10 -1.39 -12.63
CA ASN A 7 -3.85 -2.37 -11.59
C ASN A 7 -2.41 -2.88 -11.66
N ILE A 8 -1.97 -3.38 -12.82
CA ILE A 8 -0.60 -3.90 -13.00
C ILE A 8 0.46 -2.87 -12.64
N LEU A 9 0.26 -1.61 -13.04
CA LEU A 9 1.22 -0.54 -12.79
C LEU A 9 1.34 -0.23 -11.31
N TYR A 10 0.23 0.09 -10.62
CA TYR A 10 0.31 0.71 -9.29
C TYR A 10 -0.54 0.09 -8.19
N SER A 11 -1.39 -0.90 -8.48
CA SER A 11 -2.23 -1.57 -7.46
C SER A 11 -1.79 -3.02 -7.18
N ASP A 12 -1.35 -3.74 -8.20
CA ASP A 12 -0.94 -5.13 -8.11
C ASP A 12 0.44 -5.23 -7.46
N GLY A 13 0.60 -6.19 -6.56
CA GLY A 13 1.84 -6.46 -5.85
C GLY A 13 2.98 -6.94 -6.76
N LEU A 14 4.19 -6.97 -6.19
CA LEU A 14 5.36 -7.56 -6.84
C LEU A 14 5.23 -9.08 -6.97
N PHE A 15 5.93 -9.64 -7.95
CA PHE A 15 6.06 -11.06 -8.28
C PHE A 15 4.80 -11.75 -8.82
N LEU A 16 3.74 -11.01 -9.08
CA LEU A 16 2.58 -11.51 -9.81
C LEU A 16 2.94 -11.83 -11.27
N LYS A 17 2.44 -12.97 -11.75
CA LYS A 17 2.69 -13.51 -13.09
C LYS A 17 1.54 -13.16 -14.02
N TYR A 18 1.86 -12.67 -15.21
CA TYR A 18 0.89 -12.27 -16.23
C TYR A 18 1.16 -13.00 -17.53
N GLN A 19 0.20 -13.81 -18.01
CA GLN A 19 0.33 -14.54 -19.26
C GLN A 19 0.14 -13.58 -20.44
N TYR A 20 1.03 -13.62 -21.44
CA TYR A 20 0.86 -12.72 -22.60
C TYR A 20 -0.45 -12.97 -23.36
N ALA A 21 -0.96 -14.21 -23.31
CA ALA A 21 -2.23 -14.58 -23.96
C ALA A 21 -3.43 -13.77 -23.42
N ASP A 22 -3.32 -13.22 -22.21
CA ASP A 22 -4.37 -12.45 -21.56
C ASP A 22 -4.39 -10.97 -22.01
N PHE A 23 -3.47 -10.56 -22.89
CA PHE A 23 -3.29 -9.15 -23.26
C PHE A 23 -3.40 -8.95 -24.77
N LYS A 24 -4.05 -7.85 -25.15
CA LYS A 24 -4.01 -7.33 -26.51
C LYS A 24 -2.67 -6.63 -26.77
N HIS A 25 -2.28 -6.54 -28.05
CA HIS A 25 -1.03 -5.88 -28.43
C HIS A 25 -0.97 -4.41 -27.96
N GLU A 26 -2.08 -3.69 -28.05
CA GLU A 26 -2.21 -2.30 -27.58
C GLU A 26 -1.99 -2.16 -26.06
N GLU A 27 -2.43 -3.15 -25.28
CA GLU A 27 -2.24 -3.16 -23.82
C GLU A 27 -0.75 -3.37 -23.46
N LEU A 28 -0.07 -4.27 -24.20
CA LEU A 28 1.37 -4.47 -24.05
C LEU A 28 2.16 -3.25 -24.52
N ASP A 29 1.69 -2.51 -25.52
CA ASP A 29 2.29 -1.24 -25.93
C ASP A 29 2.20 -0.18 -24.84
N ILE A 30 1.05 -0.05 -24.17
CA ILE A 30 0.89 0.88 -23.05
C ILE A 30 1.87 0.53 -21.91
N LEU A 31 2.03 -0.75 -21.60
CA LEU A 31 2.92 -1.20 -20.53
C LEU A 31 4.40 -1.04 -20.88
N PHE A 32 4.81 -1.35 -22.11
CA PHE A 32 6.22 -1.55 -22.42
C PHE A 32 6.80 -0.58 -23.45
N ASN A 33 5.98 0.04 -24.30
CA ASN A 33 6.47 0.89 -25.38
C ASN A 33 6.47 2.38 -24.99
N SER A 34 7.65 3.02 -24.93
CA SER A 34 7.79 4.44 -24.53
C SER A 34 7.51 5.42 -25.67
N HIS A 35 7.53 4.96 -26.93
CA HIS A 35 7.37 5.80 -28.13
C HIS A 35 6.01 5.62 -28.83
N SER A 36 5.12 4.79 -28.30
CA SER A 36 3.79 4.61 -28.91
C SER A 36 3.00 5.93 -28.87
N VAL A 37 2.15 6.13 -29.89
CA VAL A 37 1.23 7.29 -30.03
C VAL A 37 0.33 7.48 -28.80
N ALA A 38 0.18 6.45 -27.97
CA ALA A 38 -0.50 6.50 -26.68
C ALA A 38 0.48 6.82 -25.54
N LYS A 39 0.89 8.10 -25.41
CA LYS A 39 1.53 8.60 -24.18
C LYS A 39 0.51 8.56 -23.03
N LYS A 40 0.36 7.39 -22.40
CA LYS A 40 -0.55 7.25 -21.26
C LYS A 40 0.09 7.91 -20.03
N THR A 41 -0.52 9.00 -19.59
CA THR A 41 -0.27 9.54 -18.26
C THR A 41 -0.99 8.69 -17.22
N ILE A 42 -0.45 8.64 -16.01
CA ILE A 42 -1.09 7.96 -14.89
C ILE A 42 -1.35 8.96 -13.77
N ASP A 43 -2.53 8.87 -13.17
CA ASP A 43 -2.92 9.71 -12.05
C ASP A 43 -2.70 8.93 -10.75
N ILE A 44 -1.62 9.27 -10.06
CA ILE A 44 -1.22 8.60 -8.82
C ILE A 44 -0.68 9.62 -7.81
N PHE A 45 -0.58 9.17 -6.56
CA PHE A 45 0.05 9.98 -5.53
C PHE A 45 1.54 10.15 -5.75
N CYS A 46 2.07 11.35 -5.51
CA CYS A 46 3.49 11.55 -5.31
C CYS A 46 3.81 11.64 -3.81
N PRO A 47 4.56 10.69 -3.21
CA PRO A 47 4.94 10.72 -1.79
C PRO A 47 5.80 11.92 -1.41
N ILE A 48 6.57 12.45 -2.37
CA ILE A 48 7.42 13.62 -2.14
C ILE A 48 6.60 14.91 -2.15
N CYS A 49 5.73 15.12 -3.16
CA CYS A 49 4.83 16.29 -3.20
C CYS A 49 3.72 16.22 -2.14
N LYS A 50 3.44 15.02 -1.61
CA LYS A 50 2.31 14.71 -0.72
C LYS A 50 0.95 15.10 -1.31
N LYS A 51 0.80 15.02 -2.64
CA LYS A 51 -0.43 15.36 -3.37
C LYS A 51 -0.63 14.41 -4.55
N GLU A 52 -1.88 14.28 -5.00
CA GLU A 52 -2.19 13.71 -6.30
C GLU A 52 -1.47 14.48 -7.39
N SER A 53 -0.91 13.74 -8.35
CA SER A 53 -0.27 14.33 -9.52
C SER A 53 -0.48 13.44 -10.73
N VAL A 54 -0.42 14.09 -11.89
CA VAL A 54 -0.29 13.41 -13.17
C VAL A 54 1.17 13.03 -13.34
N PHE A 55 1.44 11.77 -13.66
CA PHE A 55 2.77 11.26 -13.97
C PHE A 55 2.87 10.97 -15.46
N SER A 56 3.88 11.56 -16.10
CA SER A 56 4.10 11.47 -17.53
C SER A 56 5.22 10.47 -17.82
N PRO A 57 5.11 9.61 -18.84
CA PRO A 57 6.15 8.64 -19.14
C PRO A 57 7.46 9.34 -19.54
N ILE A 58 8.56 8.94 -18.91
CA ILE A 58 9.90 9.38 -19.30
C ILE A 58 10.31 8.55 -20.52
N CYS A 59 10.64 9.24 -21.61
CA CYS A 59 11.14 8.60 -22.82
C CYS A 59 12.67 8.55 -22.75
N GLU A 60 13.23 7.67 -21.92
CA GLU A 60 14.68 7.50 -21.87
C GLU A 60 15.22 6.65 -23.03
N THR A 61 16.38 7.09 -23.53
CA THR A 61 17.19 6.57 -24.63
C THR A 61 17.64 5.10 -24.49
N GLY A 62 17.33 4.42 -23.38
CA GLY A 62 17.55 2.96 -23.26
C GLY A 62 16.69 2.13 -24.23
N ASN A 63 15.51 2.64 -24.60
CA ASN A 63 14.67 2.07 -25.67
C ASN A 63 15.13 2.49 -27.08
N TYR A 64 16.15 3.35 -27.20
CA TYR A 64 16.71 3.77 -28.50
C TYR A 64 17.39 2.61 -29.24
N VAL A 65 17.89 1.60 -28.50
CA VAL A 65 18.42 0.37 -29.09
C VAL A 65 17.31 -0.38 -29.84
N PHE A 66 16.09 -0.45 -29.29
CA PHE A 66 14.95 -1.08 -29.97
C PHE A 66 14.58 -0.37 -31.26
N GLU A 67 14.49 0.96 -31.27
CA GLU A 67 14.04 1.68 -32.48
C GLU A 67 15.05 1.57 -33.63
N GLN A 68 16.36 1.63 -33.35
CA GLN A 68 17.39 1.41 -34.36
C GLN A 68 17.39 -0.05 -34.84
N THR A 69 17.36 -1.04 -33.94
CA THR A 69 17.37 -2.45 -34.34
C THR A 69 16.06 -2.87 -35.06
N TYR A 70 14.91 -2.33 -34.65
CA TYR A 70 13.60 -2.55 -35.27
C TYR A 70 13.44 -1.82 -36.61
N LYS A 71 13.96 -0.59 -36.75
CA LYS A 71 14.01 0.11 -38.05
C LYS A 71 15.03 -0.54 -38.99
N ASN A 72 16.15 -1.02 -38.48
CA ASN A 72 17.17 -1.72 -39.29
C ASN A 72 16.70 -3.10 -39.75
N SER A 73 15.85 -3.80 -38.98
CA SER A 73 15.21 -5.03 -39.45
C SER A 73 14.09 -4.79 -40.46
N GLN A 74 13.57 -3.57 -40.57
CA GLN A 74 12.61 -3.16 -41.61
C GLN A 74 13.29 -2.68 -42.91
N LEU A 75 14.56 -2.28 -42.87
CA LEU A 75 15.26 -1.59 -43.97
C LEU A 75 16.38 -2.42 -44.64
N GLY A 76 16.67 -3.64 -44.18
CA GLY A 76 17.66 -4.54 -44.78
C GLY A 76 17.03 -5.82 -45.32
N ASN A 77 16.74 -5.84 -46.62
CA ASN A 77 16.29 -6.99 -47.40
C ASN A 77 17.29 -8.16 -47.34
N ASP A 78 16.90 -9.25 -46.70
CA ASP A 78 17.07 -10.64 -47.16
C ASP A 78 16.64 -11.60 -46.05
N ASN A 79 15.35 -11.93 -45.97
CA ASN A 79 14.93 -13.18 -45.33
C ASN A 79 13.60 -13.70 -45.93
N PRO A 80 13.55 -14.94 -46.46
CA PRO A 80 12.47 -15.44 -47.32
C PRO A 80 11.31 -16.07 -46.53
N PHE A 81 10.89 -15.47 -45.41
CA PHE A 81 9.75 -15.96 -44.63
C PHE A 81 8.81 -14.83 -44.21
N GLY A 82 7.78 -14.64 -45.05
CA GLY A 82 6.39 -14.40 -44.67
C GLY A 82 6.09 -13.37 -43.57
N LEU A 83 5.47 -12.27 -43.99
CA LEU A 83 4.85 -11.20 -43.21
C LEU A 83 3.70 -11.62 -42.24
N ASN A 84 3.61 -12.90 -41.84
CA ASN A 84 2.50 -13.43 -41.02
C ASN A 84 2.82 -13.58 -39.52
N ASN A 85 4.06 -13.34 -39.06
CA ASN A 85 4.47 -13.60 -37.67
C ASN A 85 4.78 -12.34 -36.83
N PHE A 86 4.05 -11.24 -37.06
CA PHE A 86 4.21 -9.99 -36.30
C PHE A 86 3.86 -10.12 -34.79
N LYS A 87 2.95 -11.04 -34.43
CA LYS A 87 2.59 -11.34 -33.03
C LYS A 87 3.66 -12.16 -32.30
N GLU A 88 4.28 -13.12 -33.00
CA GLU A 88 5.30 -13.99 -32.41
C GLU A 88 6.64 -13.25 -32.26
N SER A 89 7.00 -12.39 -33.21
CA SER A 89 8.27 -11.67 -33.21
C SER A 89 8.45 -10.75 -32.00
N LYS A 90 7.40 -10.05 -31.57
CA LYS A 90 7.47 -9.14 -30.40
C LYS A 90 7.49 -9.88 -29.08
N LYS A 91 6.69 -10.95 -28.94
CA LYS A 91 6.67 -11.81 -27.75
C LYS A 91 8.03 -12.49 -27.55
N HIS A 92 8.58 -13.03 -28.65
CA HIS A 92 9.91 -13.63 -28.69
C HIS A 92 11.02 -12.62 -28.39
N TRP A 93 10.89 -11.36 -28.83
CA TRP A 93 11.87 -10.33 -28.50
C TRP A 93 11.77 -9.85 -27.04
N LEU A 94 10.55 -9.68 -26.51
CA LEU A 94 10.36 -9.37 -25.09
C LEU A 94 10.97 -10.46 -24.21
N SER A 95 10.88 -11.75 -24.60
CA SER A 95 11.56 -12.82 -23.86
C SER A 95 13.09 -12.82 -24.03
N ASN A 96 13.62 -12.25 -25.12
CA ASN A 96 15.06 -11.98 -25.27
C ASN A 96 15.53 -10.80 -24.40
N LEU A 97 14.64 -9.88 -24.01
CA LEU A 97 14.92 -8.88 -23.00
C LEU A 97 14.71 -9.45 -21.60
N ASN A 98 15.79 -9.58 -20.83
CA ASN A 98 15.68 -10.10 -19.48
C ASN A 98 14.83 -9.20 -18.56
N ILE A 99 14.94 -7.87 -18.68
CA ILE A 99 14.27 -6.88 -17.81
C ILE A 99 13.91 -5.61 -18.61
N ILE A 100 12.70 -5.07 -18.41
CA ILE A 100 12.30 -3.72 -18.86
C ILE A 100 11.96 -2.87 -17.64
N VAL A 101 12.47 -1.64 -17.62
CA VAL A 101 12.14 -0.62 -16.62
C VAL A 101 11.28 0.46 -17.28
N ARG A 102 10.21 0.86 -16.60
CA ARG A 102 9.32 1.95 -16.98
C ARG A 102 9.38 3.04 -15.93
N GLU A 103 9.67 4.24 -16.37
CA GLU A 103 9.74 5.41 -15.51
C GLU A 103 8.72 6.47 -15.93
N PHE A 104 8.15 7.15 -14.95
CA PHE A 104 7.23 8.24 -15.12
C PHE A 104 7.65 9.40 -14.21
N GLU A 105 7.74 10.60 -14.77
CA GLU A 105 8.06 11.83 -14.03
C GLU A 105 6.79 12.46 -13.46
N CYS A 106 6.88 12.99 -12.24
CA CYS A 106 5.81 13.77 -11.64
C CYS A 106 5.69 15.13 -12.35
N SER A 107 4.51 15.45 -12.88
CA SER A 107 4.31 16.71 -13.63
C SER A 107 4.50 17.97 -12.78
N ARG A 108 4.46 17.88 -11.44
CA ARG A 108 4.69 19.00 -10.53
C ARG A 108 6.18 19.37 -10.40
N GLU A 109 7.08 18.39 -10.49
CA GLU A 109 8.52 18.55 -10.26
C GLU A 109 9.28 17.61 -11.20
N LYS A 110 9.47 18.03 -12.45
CA LYS A 110 10.05 17.22 -13.52
C LYS A 110 11.58 17.08 -13.45
N SER A 111 12.24 18.00 -12.76
CA SER A 111 13.70 18.08 -12.67
C SER A 111 14.31 17.24 -11.54
N ASN A 112 13.48 16.62 -10.68
CA ASN A 112 13.92 15.82 -9.55
C ASN A 112 13.45 14.37 -9.67
N SER A 113 14.39 13.46 -9.92
CA SER A 113 14.12 12.02 -10.07
C SER A 113 13.59 11.34 -8.80
N GLN A 114 13.68 11.97 -7.63
CA GLN A 114 13.05 11.48 -6.40
C GLN A 114 11.52 11.39 -6.51
N HIS A 115 10.93 12.17 -7.43
CA HIS A 115 9.50 12.16 -7.68
C HIS A 115 9.09 11.12 -8.72
N ASN A 116 10.01 10.34 -9.28
CA ASN A 116 9.70 9.39 -10.33
C ASN A 116 8.91 8.20 -9.79
N PHE A 117 7.95 7.75 -10.59
CA PHE A 117 7.33 6.45 -10.44
C PHE A 117 8.00 5.46 -11.38
N VAL A 118 8.49 4.35 -10.84
CA VAL A 118 9.30 3.35 -11.53
C VAL A 118 8.65 1.99 -11.35
N VAL A 119 8.55 1.21 -12.43
CA VAL A 119 8.13 -0.19 -12.40
C VAL A 119 9.07 -1.00 -13.28
N ALA A 120 9.54 -2.16 -12.79
CA ALA A 120 10.36 -3.07 -13.58
C ALA A 120 9.67 -4.42 -13.77
N PHE A 121 9.85 -5.00 -14.95
CA PHE A 121 9.28 -6.27 -15.35
C PHE A 121 10.37 -7.22 -15.84
N LYS A 122 10.30 -8.49 -15.41
CA LYS A 122 11.08 -9.60 -15.94
C LYS A 122 10.24 -10.39 -16.94
N PHE A 123 10.80 -10.69 -18.09
CA PHE A 123 10.10 -11.40 -19.16
C PHE A 123 10.58 -12.85 -19.24
N TYR A 124 9.64 -13.70 -19.62
CA TYR A 124 9.84 -15.09 -19.97
C TYR A 124 9.13 -15.36 -21.30
N ASP A 125 9.23 -16.56 -21.86
CA ASP A 125 8.62 -16.89 -23.16
C ASP A 125 7.09 -16.85 -23.13
N SER A 126 6.46 -17.21 -22.01
CA SER A 126 5.00 -17.33 -21.90
C SER A 126 4.33 -16.24 -21.06
N HIS A 127 5.09 -15.59 -20.18
CA HIS A 127 4.58 -14.63 -19.21
C HIS A 127 5.61 -13.57 -18.86
N PHE A 128 5.18 -12.53 -18.16
CA PHE A 128 6.05 -11.56 -17.52
C PHE A 128 5.70 -11.41 -16.04
N VAL A 129 6.65 -10.89 -15.27
CA VAL A 129 6.55 -10.74 -13.81
C VAL A 129 6.95 -9.33 -13.44
N LYS A 130 6.15 -8.65 -12.62
CA LYS A 130 6.51 -7.37 -12.03
C LYS A 130 7.53 -7.60 -10.92
N ILE A 131 8.77 -7.13 -11.07
CA ILE A 131 9.87 -7.44 -10.14
C ILE A 131 10.28 -6.27 -9.25
N ALA A 132 9.95 -5.03 -9.62
CA ALA A 132 10.20 -3.86 -8.78
C ALA A 132 9.15 -2.77 -9.03
N GLN A 133 8.95 -1.94 -8.01
CA GLN A 133 8.11 -0.74 -8.07
C GLN A 133 8.60 0.29 -7.05
N TYR A 134 8.64 1.57 -7.44
CA TYR A 134 8.81 2.71 -6.54
C TYR A 134 7.89 3.87 -6.98
N PRO A 135 7.20 4.58 -6.08
CA PRO A 135 6.93 4.21 -4.69
C PRO A 135 6.18 2.89 -4.59
N SER A 136 6.24 2.24 -3.43
CA SER A 136 5.58 0.94 -3.23
C SER A 136 4.05 1.06 -3.37
N VAL A 137 3.35 -0.05 -3.63
CA VAL A 137 1.88 -0.05 -3.66
C VAL A 137 1.31 0.56 -2.37
N ALA A 138 1.89 0.20 -1.21
CA ALA A 138 1.53 0.77 0.08
C ALA A 138 1.69 2.30 0.13
N ASP A 139 2.76 2.86 -0.43
CA ASP A 139 2.95 4.32 -0.48
C ASP A 139 1.87 5.03 -1.31
N LEU A 140 1.31 4.34 -2.31
CA LEU A 140 0.26 4.86 -3.19
C LEU A 140 -1.15 4.69 -2.60
N THR A 141 -1.41 3.55 -1.92
CA THR A 141 -2.72 3.21 -1.36
C THR A 141 -2.98 3.79 0.02
N ASN A 142 -1.95 4.05 0.83
CA ASN A 142 -2.10 4.24 2.29
C ASN A 142 -2.23 5.71 2.69
N ARG A 143 -2.71 6.57 1.80
CA ARG A 143 -2.81 8.01 2.05
C ARG A 143 -3.77 8.38 3.15
N HIS A 144 -4.94 7.74 3.15
CA HIS A 144 -5.93 7.97 4.21
C HIS A 144 -5.37 7.56 5.56
N LEU A 145 -4.45 6.60 5.60
CA LEU A 145 -3.77 6.19 6.84
C LEU A 145 -2.77 7.21 7.36
N SER A 146 -2.27 8.13 6.52
CA SER A 146 -1.30 9.15 6.96
C SER A 146 -1.84 10.06 8.07
N LYS A 147 -3.17 10.19 8.18
CA LYS A 147 -3.83 10.93 9.27
C LYS A 147 -3.55 10.31 10.64
N TYR A 148 -3.31 9.00 10.73
CA TYR A 148 -3.04 8.29 11.97
C TYR A 148 -1.64 8.55 12.54
N LYS A 149 -0.73 9.14 11.76
CA LYS A 149 0.55 9.65 12.27
C LYS A 149 0.39 10.70 13.38
N LYS A 150 -0.78 11.37 13.44
CA LYS A 150 -1.14 12.31 14.52
C LYS A 150 -1.26 11.61 15.88
N LEU A 151 -1.61 10.32 15.90
CA LEU A 151 -1.68 9.52 17.12
C LEU A 151 -0.30 9.00 17.51
N ASP A 152 0.33 8.30 16.56
CA ASP A 152 1.64 7.68 16.67
C ASP A 152 2.13 7.33 15.26
N ASN A 153 3.39 7.61 14.94
CA ASN A 153 3.96 7.28 13.64
C ASN A 153 4.03 5.76 13.42
N ASP A 154 4.20 4.98 14.48
CA ASP A 154 4.28 3.53 14.39
C ASP A 154 2.93 2.91 14.00
N ILE A 155 1.79 3.52 14.35
CA ILE A 155 0.46 3.06 13.89
C ILE A 155 0.40 3.06 12.37
N PHE A 156 0.88 4.13 11.73
CA PHE A 156 0.92 4.22 10.27
C PHE A 156 1.81 3.13 9.67
N LEU A 157 2.96 2.86 10.28
CA LEU A 157 3.88 1.83 9.83
C LEU A 157 3.29 0.43 9.97
N GLU A 158 2.64 0.13 11.10
CA GLU A 158 2.02 -1.17 11.35
C GLU A 158 0.82 -1.39 10.41
N LEU A 159 -0.06 -0.39 10.20
CA LEU A 159 -1.15 -0.50 9.22
C LEU A 159 -0.62 -0.74 7.81
N SER A 160 0.41 0.03 7.42
CA SER A 160 0.97 -0.08 6.08
C SER A 160 1.61 -1.44 5.82
N LYS A 161 2.31 -2.00 6.82
CA LYS A 161 2.85 -3.36 6.76
C LYS A 161 1.74 -4.40 6.70
N GLY A 162 0.68 -4.23 7.50
CA GLY A 162 -0.50 -5.09 7.47
C GLY A 162 -1.13 -5.16 6.07
N GLN A 163 -1.36 -4.00 5.45
CA GLN A 163 -1.91 -3.90 4.10
C GLN A 163 -0.98 -4.49 3.04
N GLY A 164 0.33 -4.25 3.18
CA GLY A 164 1.34 -4.85 2.30
C GLY A 164 1.30 -6.38 2.36
N LEU A 165 1.25 -6.97 3.56
CA LEU A 165 1.14 -8.42 3.73
C LEU A 165 -0.17 -8.97 3.17
N PHE A 166 -1.28 -8.29 3.42
CA PHE A 166 -2.57 -8.65 2.84
C PHE A 166 -2.53 -8.65 1.31
N SER A 167 -1.91 -7.64 0.68
CA SER A 167 -1.75 -7.57 -0.79
C SER A 167 -0.92 -8.73 -1.37
N HIS A 168 -0.04 -9.31 -0.56
CA HIS A 168 0.75 -10.49 -0.91
C HIS A 168 0.09 -11.80 -0.45
N SER A 169 -1.20 -11.78 -0.12
CA SER A 169 -1.97 -12.93 0.33
C SER A 169 -1.41 -13.59 1.60
N VAL A 170 -0.81 -12.80 2.50
CA VAL A 170 -0.34 -13.22 3.83
C VAL A 170 -1.31 -12.70 4.89
N GLY A 171 -2.36 -13.48 5.15
CA GLY A 171 -3.45 -13.21 6.08
C GLY A 171 -3.03 -13.21 7.55
N ILE A 172 -2.42 -14.29 8.06
CA ILE A 172 -2.02 -14.36 9.49
C ILE A 172 -1.03 -13.25 9.82
N GLY A 173 -0.04 -13.04 8.94
CA GLY A 173 0.92 -11.94 9.07
C GLY A 173 0.22 -10.58 9.15
N SER A 174 -0.74 -10.31 8.26
CA SER A 174 -1.49 -9.06 8.28
C SER A 174 -2.28 -8.84 9.60
N PHE A 175 -2.83 -9.89 10.19
CA PHE A 175 -3.54 -9.85 11.49
C PHE A 175 -2.63 -9.49 12.66
N VAL A 176 -1.38 -9.96 12.65
CA VAL A 176 -0.39 -9.61 13.69
C VAL A 176 -0.22 -8.10 13.79
N TYR A 177 -0.13 -7.40 12.65
CA TYR A 177 0.00 -5.94 12.62
C TYR A 177 -1.24 -5.23 13.15
N LEU A 178 -2.45 -5.69 12.76
CA LEU A 178 -3.70 -5.12 13.27
C LEU A 178 -3.85 -5.32 14.79
N ARG A 179 -3.44 -6.48 15.31
CA ARG A 179 -3.43 -6.75 16.76
C ARG A 179 -2.44 -5.83 17.50
N ARG A 180 -1.24 -5.63 16.96
CA ARG A 180 -0.21 -4.76 17.55
C ARG A 180 -0.69 -3.32 17.68
N ILE A 181 -1.47 -2.80 16.73
CA ILE A 181 -2.07 -1.47 16.81
C ILE A 181 -2.93 -1.34 18.07
N ILE A 182 -3.87 -2.28 18.28
CA ILE A 182 -4.72 -2.26 19.48
C ILE A 182 -3.86 -2.40 20.75
N GLU A 183 -2.99 -3.40 20.82
CA GLU A 183 -2.27 -3.70 22.06
C GLU A 183 -1.21 -2.66 22.39
N ASN A 184 -0.32 -2.34 21.45
CA ASN A 184 0.89 -1.57 21.70
C ASN A 184 0.67 -0.06 21.60
N HIS A 185 -0.22 0.38 20.71
CA HIS A 185 -0.38 1.80 20.41
C HIS A 185 -1.66 2.39 21.01
N ILE A 186 -2.68 1.58 21.29
CA ILE A 186 -3.91 2.04 21.94
C ILE A 186 -3.96 1.67 23.42
N VAL A 187 -3.88 0.38 23.76
CA VAL A 187 -4.16 -0.08 25.13
C VAL A 187 -2.97 0.11 26.08
N LYS A 188 -1.76 -0.35 25.71
CA LYS A 188 -0.58 -0.28 26.59
C LYS A 188 -0.22 1.15 27.02
N PRO A 189 -0.26 2.18 26.17
CA PRO A 189 0.07 3.55 26.59
C PRO A 189 -0.89 4.07 27.65
N GLU A 190 -2.19 3.80 27.51
CA GLU A 190 -3.21 4.25 28.48
C GLU A 190 -3.13 3.47 29.80
N LEU A 191 -2.84 2.17 29.76
CA LEU A 191 -2.55 1.39 30.98
C LEU A 191 -1.33 1.94 31.72
N LYS A 192 -0.24 2.28 31.00
CA LYS A 192 0.95 2.89 31.60
C LYS A 192 0.62 4.23 32.27
N LYS A 193 -0.27 5.04 31.69
CA LYS A 193 -0.74 6.28 32.34
C LYS A 193 -1.45 6.00 33.66
N LEU A 194 -2.35 5.01 33.71
CA LEU A 194 -3.05 4.66 34.95
C LEU A 194 -2.09 4.18 36.06
N ILE A 195 -1.04 3.42 35.69
CA ILE A 195 0.01 3.00 36.62
C ILE A 195 0.81 4.20 37.12
N SER A 196 1.20 5.12 36.22
CA SER A 196 1.94 6.33 36.59
C SER A 196 1.14 7.29 37.48
N GLN A 197 -0.18 7.19 37.46
CA GLN A 197 -1.09 7.95 38.33
C GLN A 197 -1.40 7.21 39.63
N GLU A 198 -0.74 6.08 39.90
CA GLU A 198 -0.95 5.20 41.08
C GLU A 198 -2.40 4.73 41.25
N LYS A 199 -3.21 4.77 40.18
CA LYS A 199 -4.60 4.32 40.20
C LYS A 199 -4.73 2.79 40.20
N ILE A 200 -3.73 2.11 39.64
CA ILE A 200 -3.68 0.65 39.44
C ILE A 200 -2.23 0.17 39.55
N THR A 201 -2.02 -1.02 40.12
CA THR A 201 -0.70 -1.67 40.17
C THR A 201 -0.47 -2.62 38.97
N GLU A 202 0.79 -2.90 38.65
CA GLU A 202 1.14 -3.89 37.61
C GLU A 202 0.62 -5.30 37.94
N GLU A 203 0.62 -5.67 39.22
CA GLU A 203 0.12 -6.96 39.70
C GLU A 203 -1.39 -7.10 39.43
N ASP A 204 -2.17 -6.05 39.67
CA ASP A 204 -3.61 -6.04 39.39
C ASP A 204 -3.90 -6.18 37.90
N LEU A 205 -3.07 -5.59 37.03
CA LEU A 205 -3.20 -5.73 35.58
C LEU A 205 -2.80 -7.12 35.09
N SER A 206 -1.82 -7.77 35.72
CA SER A 206 -1.39 -9.12 35.33
C SER A 206 -2.49 -10.16 35.46
N LYS A 207 -3.35 -10.00 36.47
CA LYS A 207 -4.46 -10.92 36.80
C LYS A 207 -5.69 -10.72 35.92
N LYS A 208 -5.79 -9.58 35.23
CA LYS A 208 -6.94 -9.22 34.40
C LYS A 208 -6.80 -9.72 32.97
N ASP A 209 -7.91 -10.21 32.42
CA ASP A 209 -7.97 -10.55 31.01
C ASP A 209 -7.93 -9.28 30.14
N PHE A 210 -7.73 -9.42 28.83
CA PHE A 210 -7.67 -8.26 27.94
C PHE A 210 -9.01 -7.50 27.88
N LYS A 211 -10.14 -8.19 28.03
CA LYS A 211 -11.49 -7.59 27.96
C LYS A 211 -11.78 -6.73 29.18
N GLU A 212 -11.27 -7.10 30.34
CA GLU A 212 -11.30 -6.35 31.58
C GLU A 212 -10.39 -5.13 31.49
N LYS A 213 -9.20 -5.27 30.89
CA LYS A 213 -8.31 -4.12 30.62
C LYS A 213 -8.99 -3.08 29.73
N LEU A 214 -9.72 -3.50 28.69
CA LEU A 214 -10.50 -2.57 27.86
C LEU A 214 -11.59 -1.85 28.66
N ASN A 215 -12.28 -2.54 29.58
CA ASN A 215 -13.30 -1.91 30.43
C ASN A 215 -12.70 -0.85 31.37
N LEU A 216 -11.52 -1.10 31.92
CA LEU A 216 -10.83 -0.15 32.80
C LEU A 216 -10.45 1.15 32.08
N LEU A 217 -10.24 1.08 30.78
CA LEU A 217 -9.86 2.21 29.93
C LEU A 217 -11.06 2.97 29.34
N ARG A 218 -12.30 2.63 29.72
CA ARG A 218 -13.49 3.31 29.19
C ARG A 218 -13.39 4.83 29.40
N GLY A 219 -13.59 5.59 28.33
CA GLY A 219 -13.45 7.06 28.31
C GLY A 219 -12.05 7.57 27.98
N GLU A 220 -11.01 6.73 28.08
CA GLU A 220 -9.63 7.03 27.66
C GLU A 220 -9.29 6.41 26.30
N ILE A 221 -10.10 5.47 25.84
CA ILE A 221 -10.00 4.85 24.51
C ILE A 221 -11.35 4.89 23.77
N SER A 222 -11.32 4.64 22.46
CA SER A 222 -12.47 4.47 21.57
C SER A 222 -13.55 3.59 22.20
N ASP A 223 -14.76 4.15 22.29
CA ASP A 223 -15.93 3.46 22.80
C ASP A 223 -16.28 2.28 21.89
N PHE A 224 -16.10 2.42 20.57
CA PHE A 224 -16.31 1.33 19.62
C PHE A 224 -15.47 0.10 19.95
N LEU A 225 -14.20 0.27 20.34
CA LEU A 225 -13.34 -0.85 20.76
C LEU A 225 -13.84 -1.50 22.07
N VAL A 226 -14.25 -0.68 23.05
CA VAL A 226 -14.72 -1.18 24.37
C VAL A 226 -16.03 -1.95 24.22
N GLU A 227 -16.93 -1.48 23.36
CA GLU A 227 -18.21 -2.11 23.07
C GLU A 227 -18.06 -3.37 22.19
N ASN A 228 -17.11 -3.35 21.25
CA ASN A 228 -16.89 -4.42 20.28
C ASN A 228 -15.64 -5.25 20.59
N LYS A 229 -15.54 -5.78 21.81
CA LYS A 229 -14.43 -6.67 22.25
C LYS A 229 -14.21 -7.90 21.38
N LYS A 230 -15.20 -8.26 20.56
CA LYS A 230 -15.10 -9.29 19.52
C LYS A 230 -13.98 -9.00 18.51
N ILE A 231 -13.67 -7.73 18.22
CA ILE A 231 -12.60 -7.32 17.30
C ILE A 231 -11.27 -7.90 17.78
N TYR A 232 -10.93 -7.67 19.05
CA TYR A 232 -9.71 -8.23 19.64
C TYR A 232 -9.76 -9.76 19.71
N SER A 233 -10.92 -10.33 20.04
CA SER A 233 -11.08 -11.79 20.13
C SER A 233 -10.80 -12.46 18.77
N VAL A 234 -11.28 -11.85 17.67
CA VAL A 234 -11.00 -12.29 16.30
C VAL A 234 -9.52 -12.15 15.95
N LEU A 235 -8.91 -11.00 16.26
CA LEU A 235 -7.48 -10.77 16.01
C LEU A 235 -6.59 -11.76 16.77
N SER A 236 -6.95 -12.09 18.01
CA SER A 236 -6.25 -13.10 18.81
C SER A 236 -6.39 -14.49 18.19
N LYS A 237 -7.61 -14.90 17.83
CA LYS A 237 -7.87 -16.19 17.16
C LYS A 237 -7.17 -16.30 15.81
N GLY A 238 -7.09 -15.22 15.04
CA GLY A 238 -6.42 -15.21 13.75
C GLY A 238 -4.94 -15.60 13.78
N ILE A 239 -4.29 -15.48 14.95
CA ILE A 239 -2.87 -15.82 15.11
C ILE A 239 -2.69 -17.25 15.65
N HIS A 240 -3.69 -17.78 16.36
CA HIS A 240 -3.56 -19.05 17.08
C HIS A 240 -4.36 -20.20 16.45
N GLU A 241 -5.47 -19.91 15.78
CA GLU A 241 -6.49 -20.89 15.42
C GLU A 241 -6.90 -20.85 13.94
N LEU A 242 -6.96 -19.66 13.33
CA LEU A 242 -7.46 -19.51 11.95
C LEU A 242 -6.38 -19.82 10.91
N SER A 243 -6.84 -20.29 9.74
CA SER A 243 -6.01 -20.47 8.55
C SER A 243 -5.69 -19.14 7.85
N GLU A 244 -4.67 -19.16 6.98
CA GLU A 244 -4.32 -18.03 6.11
C GLU A 244 -5.53 -17.52 5.31
N TYR A 245 -6.30 -18.44 4.72
CA TYR A 245 -7.46 -18.11 3.89
C TYR A 245 -8.57 -17.42 4.68
N GLU A 246 -8.87 -17.90 5.89
CA GLU A 246 -9.87 -17.27 6.77
C GLU A 246 -9.44 -15.86 7.18
N CYS A 247 -8.16 -15.67 7.53
CA CYS A 247 -7.61 -14.35 7.84
C CYS A 247 -7.71 -13.40 6.64
N LEU A 248 -7.45 -13.87 5.41
CA LEU A 248 -7.60 -13.05 4.20
C LEU A 248 -9.04 -12.61 3.97
N ILE A 249 -10.02 -13.50 4.15
CA ILE A 249 -11.45 -13.13 4.01
C ILE A 249 -11.84 -12.07 5.05
N MET A 250 -11.36 -12.22 6.28
CA MET A 250 -11.76 -11.36 7.40
C MET A 250 -11.00 -10.03 7.44
N TYR A 251 -9.81 -9.95 6.84
CA TYR A 251 -8.92 -8.79 6.93
C TYR A 251 -9.60 -7.46 6.56
N PRO A 252 -10.29 -7.31 5.41
CA PRO A 252 -10.87 -6.03 5.02
C PRO A 252 -11.95 -5.53 6.00
N ILE A 253 -12.61 -6.44 6.71
CA ILE A 253 -13.62 -6.10 7.72
C ILE A 253 -12.90 -5.60 8.99
N ILE A 254 -11.89 -6.35 9.45
CA ILE A 254 -11.16 -6.01 10.67
C ILE A 254 -10.35 -4.73 10.49
N GLU A 255 -9.74 -4.52 9.32
CA GLU A 255 -9.08 -3.28 8.95
C GLU A 255 -10.00 -2.07 9.10
N LYS A 256 -11.22 -2.11 8.55
CA LYS A 256 -12.22 -1.04 8.73
C LYS A 256 -12.58 -0.82 10.19
N CYS A 257 -12.69 -1.89 10.98
CA CYS A 257 -12.89 -1.75 12.42
C CYS A 257 -11.73 -1.02 13.08
N ILE A 258 -10.48 -1.31 12.71
CA ILE A 258 -9.30 -0.58 13.21
C ILE A 258 -9.34 0.88 12.78
N GLU A 259 -9.70 1.18 11.53
CA GLU A 259 -9.83 2.57 11.06
C GLU A 259 -10.85 3.37 11.88
N ILE A 260 -12.02 2.80 12.19
CA ILE A 260 -13.04 3.42 13.06
C ILE A 260 -12.46 3.69 14.45
N ILE A 261 -11.78 2.70 15.04
CA ILE A 261 -11.14 2.84 16.36
C ILE A 261 -10.15 4.00 16.34
N LEU A 262 -9.30 4.08 15.32
CA LEU A 262 -8.28 5.11 15.23
C LEU A 262 -8.86 6.49 14.97
N ASP A 263 -9.94 6.59 14.20
CA ASP A 263 -10.66 7.85 13.98
C ASP A 263 -11.28 8.37 15.28
N GLU A 264 -11.98 7.52 16.03
CA GLU A 264 -12.51 7.88 17.35
C GLU A 264 -11.41 8.29 18.34
N GLN A 265 -10.23 7.66 18.26
CA GLN A 265 -9.09 8.01 19.11
C GLN A 265 -8.53 9.40 18.79
N ILE A 266 -8.50 9.79 17.52
CA ILE A 266 -8.12 11.15 17.13
C ILE A 266 -9.13 12.14 17.71
N GLU A 267 -10.42 11.88 17.51
CA GLU A 267 -11.50 12.75 18.00
C GLU A 267 -11.46 12.90 19.53
N LEU A 268 -11.26 11.80 20.25
CA LEU A 268 -11.14 11.80 21.71
C LEU A 268 -9.99 12.69 22.17
N LYS A 269 -8.78 12.51 21.61
CA LYS A 269 -7.60 13.32 21.97
C LYS A 269 -7.79 14.80 21.62
N GLU A 270 -8.39 15.12 20.48
CA GLU A 270 -8.68 16.49 20.10
C GLU A 270 -9.70 17.13 21.05
N LYS A 271 -10.74 16.39 21.44
CA LYS A 271 -11.75 16.85 22.40
C LYS A 271 -11.15 17.11 23.79
N LEU A 272 -10.29 16.22 24.28
CA LEU A 272 -9.59 16.39 25.56
C LEU A 272 -8.68 17.63 25.54
N LYS A 273 -7.86 17.80 24.49
CA LYS A 273 -7.01 19.00 24.34
C LYS A 273 -7.81 20.30 24.31
N LYS A 274 -8.94 20.34 23.59
CA LYS A 274 -9.81 21.52 23.54
C LYS A 274 -10.39 21.84 24.92
N LYS A 275 -10.85 20.83 25.66
CA LYS A 275 -11.35 21.02 27.04
C LYS A 275 -10.27 21.58 27.97
N GLU A 276 -9.05 21.03 27.91
CA GLU A 276 -7.93 21.53 28.72
C GLU A 276 -7.56 22.97 28.38
N GLN A 277 -7.53 23.33 27.10
CA GLN A 277 -7.26 24.71 26.66
C GLN A 277 -8.30 25.69 27.20
N VAL A 278 -9.59 25.37 27.04
CA VAL A 278 -10.69 26.20 27.56
C VAL A 278 -10.64 26.29 29.07
N ALA A 279 -10.37 25.18 29.78
CA ALA A 279 -10.24 25.19 31.24
C ALA A 279 -9.11 26.09 31.73
N LYS A 280 -7.95 26.10 31.04
CA LYS A 280 -6.85 27.02 31.35
C LYS A 280 -7.25 28.48 31.15
N GLN A 281 -7.87 28.80 30.02
CA GLN A 281 -8.35 30.16 29.73
C GLN A 281 -9.39 30.63 30.75
N LEU A 282 -10.29 29.74 31.21
CA LEU A 282 -11.26 30.07 32.26
C LEU A 282 -10.59 30.38 33.59
N ASN A 283 -9.52 29.66 33.95
CA ASN A 283 -8.77 29.92 35.18
C ASN A 283 -7.95 31.23 35.12
N GLU A 284 -7.54 31.67 33.92
CA GLU A 284 -6.83 32.96 33.72
C GLU A 284 -7.76 34.18 33.80
N LEU A 285 -9.08 33.97 33.74
CA LEU A 285 -10.10 35.02 33.90
C LEU A 285 -10.49 35.25 35.37
N GLN A 286 -9.98 34.45 36.31
CA GLN A 286 -10.16 34.59 37.76
C GLN A 286 -9.00 35.35 38.39
#